data_AF-A0A0F9L8S4-F1
#
_entry.id   AF-A0A0F9L8S4-F1
#
_cell.length_a   1.000
_cell.length_b   1.000
_cell.length_c   1.000
_cell.angle_alpha   90.00
_cell.angle_beta   90.00
_cell.angle_gamma   90.00
#
_symmetry.space_group_name_H-M   'P 1'
#
loop_
_entity.id
_entity.type
_entity.pdbx_description
1 polymer ?
#
loop_
_entity_poly.entity_id
_entity_poly.type
_entity_poly.pdbx_seq_one_letter_code
_entity_poly.pdbx_strand_id
1 'polypeptide(L)'
;MKAHKILSAILFFITLALWASFIYLTFVLPKRIAIWEAAGQTLPTVVIFVVNLSFLCQRIGLVIVPVLLLLSIGAVVWFLIASIKSTKALTTG
;
A
#
# COMPACT_ATOMS: atom_id res chain seq x y z
N MET A 1 -16.40 -22.57 -4.46
CA MET A 1 -14.94 -22.37 -4.66
C MET A 1 -14.52 -21.01 -5.27
N LYS A 2 -15.37 -19.98 -5.39
CA LYS A 2 -15.00 -18.71 -6.07
C LYS A 2 -14.70 -17.53 -5.12
N ALA A 3 -15.33 -17.47 -3.94
CA ALA A 3 -15.23 -16.32 -3.04
C ALA A 3 -13.81 -16.06 -2.48
N HIS A 4 -13.05 -17.11 -2.18
CA HIS A 4 -11.70 -16.99 -1.62
C HIS A 4 -10.67 -16.45 -2.63
N LYS A 5 -10.84 -16.74 -3.94
CA LYS A 5 -9.95 -16.21 -4.99
C LYS A 5 -10.18 -14.71 -5.20
N ILE A 6 -11.45 -14.28 -5.18
CA ILE A 6 -11.83 -12.87 -5.31
C ILE A 6 -11.34 -12.07 -4.10
N LEU A 7 -11.54 -12.59 -2.88
CA LEU A 7 -11.07 -11.94 -1.66
C LEU A 7 -9.55 -11.74 -1.65
N SER A 8 -8.80 -12.75 -2.10
CA SER A 8 -7.35 -12.66 -2.17
C SER A 8 -6.86 -11.67 -3.23
N ALA A 9 -7.53 -11.59 -4.39
CA ALA A 9 -7.21 -10.60 -5.42
C ALA A 9 -7.45 -9.18 -4.91
N ILE A 10 -8.57 -8.94 -4.21
CA ILE A 10 -8.89 -7.63 -3.62
C ILE A 10 -7.82 -7.22 -2.61
N LEU A 11 -7.42 -8.11 -1.70
CA LEU A 11 -6.35 -7.83 -0.74
C LEU A 11 -5.02 -7.50 -1.41
N PHE A 12 -4.68 -8.18 -2.52
CA PHE A 12 -3.49 -7.90 -3.29
C PHE A 12 -3.52 -6.48 -3.90
N PHE A 13 -4.63 -6.09 -4.54
CA PHE A 13 -4.78 -4.74 -5.10
C PHE A 13 -4.75 -3.65 -4.04
N ILE A 14 -5.38 -3.89 -2.87
CA ILE A 14 -5.33 -2.95 -1.74
C ILE A 14 -3.89 -2.78 -1.24
N THR A 15 -3.14 -3.88 -1.10
CA THR A 15 -1.74 -3.84 -0.68
C THR A 15 -0.87 -3.08 -1.68
N LEU A 16 -1.08 -3.30 -2.98
CA LEU A 16 -0.39 -2.58 -4.05
C LEU A 16 -0.70 -1.08 -4.02
N ALA A 17 -1.97 -0.72 -3.85
CA ALA A 17 -2.42 0.68 -3.76
C ALA A 17 -1.84 1.39 -2.53
N LEU A 18 -1.73 0.68 -1.39
CA LEU A 18 -1.08 1.21 -0.18
C LEU A 18 0.41 1.46 -0.40
N TRP A 19 1.13 0.57 -1.09
CA TRP A 19 2.52 0.77 -1.47
C TRP A 19 2.71 1.98 -2.39
N ALA A 20 1.91 2.07 -3.44
CA ALA A 20 1.96 3.19 -4.38
C ALA A 20 1.67 4.53 -3.67
N SER A 21 0.67 4.55 -2.78
CA SER A 21 0.31 5.73 -1.99
C SER A 21 1.42 6.10 -1.01
N PHE A 22 2.04 5.13 -0.35
CA PHE A 22 3.17 5.37 0.55
C PHE A 22 4.36 5.99 -0.18
N ILE A 23 4.75 5.43 -1.33
CA ILE A 23 5.83 5.96 -2.18
C ILE A 23 5.51 7.39 -2.64
N TYR A 24 4.28 7.63 -3.08
CA TYR A 24 3.84 8.95 -3.50
C TYR A 24 3.94 9.97 -2.35
N LEU A 25 3.41 9.63 -1.17
CA LEU A 25 3.43 10.51 -0.01
C LEU A 25 4.84 10.75 0.51
N THR A 26 5.75 9.78 0.45
CA THR A 26 7.12 9.95 0.98
C THR A 26 8.07 10.67 0.03
N PHE A 27 7.97 10.45 -1.28
CA PHE A 27 8.96 10.95 -2.25
C PHE A 27 8.44 11.99 -3.24
N VAL A 28 7.16 11.92 -3.62
CA VAL A 28 6.60 12.74 -4.70
C VAL A 28 5.88 13.98 -4.15
N LEU A 29 5.03 13.79 -3.13
CA LEU A 29 4.27 14.86 -2.51
C LEU A 29 5.16 15.99 -1.93
N PRO A 30 6.25 15.72 -1.18
CA PRO A 30 7.11 16.77 -0.63
C PRO A 30 7.71 17.67 -1.70
N LYS A 31 8.11 17.07 -2.85
CA LYS A 31 8.66 17.82 -3.98
C LYS A 31 7.62 18.73 -4.61
N ARG A 32 6.37 18.29 -4.70
CA ARG A 32 5.28 19.12 -5.22
C ARG A 32 4.91 20.25 -4.28
N ILE A 33 4.94 20.01 -2.97
CA ILE A 33 4.70 21.03 -1.95
C ILE A 33 5.79 22.12 -2.03
N ALA A 34 7.06 21.73 -2.15
CA ALA A 34 8.16 22.70 -2.30
C ALA A 34 8.00 23.61 -3.53
N ILE A 35 7.51 23.06 -4.66
CA ILE A 35 7.21 23.84 -5.87
C ILE A 35 6.00 24.78 -5.64
N TRP A 36 5.00 24.31 -4.89
CA TRP A 36 3.80 25.09 -4.55
C TRP A 36 4.11 26.27 -3.62
N GLU A 37 4.92 26.04 -2.58
CA GLU A 37 5.40 27.11 -1.70
C GLU A 37 6.27 28.12 -2.45
N ALA A 38 7.14 27.65 -3.35
CA ALA A 38 7.94 28.53 -4.20
C ALA A 38 7.09 29.39 -5.15
N ALA A 39 5.87 28.94 -5.48
CA ALA A 39 4.90 29.71 -6.28
C ALA A 39 4.08 30.71 -5.45
N GLY A 40 4.30 30.81 -4.14
CA GLY A 40 3.59 31.74 -3.24
C GLY A 40 2.11 31.43 -3.04
N GLN A 41 1.67 30.21 -3.37
CA GLN A 41 0.27 29.80 -3.23
C GLN A 41 0.00 29.22 -1.85
N THR A 42 -1.08 29.67 -1.21
CA THR A 42 -1.55 29.07 0.04
C THR A 42 -2.17 27.70 -0.22
N LEU A 43 -1.64 26.68 0.46
CA LEU A 43 -2.14 25.31 0.35
C LEU A 43 -3.57 25.20 0.89
N PRO A 44 -4.50 24.58 0.13
CA PRO A 44 -5.84 24.28 0.63
C PRO A 44 -5.78 23.40 1.89
N THR A 45 -6.74 23.55 2.80
CA THR A 45 -6.82 22.80 4.06
C THR A 45 -6.71 21.28 3.87
N VAL A 46 -7.30 20.76 2.80
CA VAL A 46 -7.22 19.33 2.44
C VAL A 46 -5.77 18.92 2.10
N VAL A 47 -5.00 19.79 1.45
CA VAL A 47 -3.61 19.51 1.10
C VAL A 47 -2.72 19.56 2.34
N ILE A 48 -2.99 20.45 3.30
CA ILE A 48 -2.27 20.52 4.59
C ILE A 48 -2.41 19.20 5.37
N PHE A 49 -3.61 18.60 5.37
CA PHE A 49 -3.81 17.28 5.99
C PHE A 49 -2.92 16.21 5.32
N VAL A 50 -2.85 16.21 3.99
CA VAL A 50 -2.03 15.27 3.22
C VAL A 50 -0.52 15.52 3.42
N VAL A 51 -0.11 16.79 3.58
CA VAL A 51 1.27 17.18 3.93
C VAL A 51 1.66 16.64 5.31
N ASN A 52 0.80 16.80 6.32
CA ASN A 52 1.04 16.25 7.65
C ASN A 52 1.12 14.72 7.64
N LEU A 53 0.27 14.07 6.83
CA LEU A 53 0.32 12.62 6.62
C LEU A 53 1.62 12.19 5.94
N SER A 54 2.12 12.98 4.98
CA SER A 54 3.40 12.77 4.31
C SER A 54 4.58 12.92 5.28
N PHE A 55 4.62 13.97 6.11
CA PHE A 55 5.64 14.13 7.14
C PHE A 55 5.62 12.99 8.15
N LEU A 56 4.43 12.56 8.56
CA LEU A 56 4.26 11.39 9.40
C LEU A 56 4.83 10.15 8.69
N CYS A 57 4.45 9.89 7.43
CA CYS A 57 4.98 8.78 6.63
C CYS A 57 6.50 8.85 6.42
N GLN A 58 7.12 10.03 6.34
CA GLN A 58 8.57 10.15 6.27
C GLN A 58 9.23 9.83 7.63
N ARG A 59 8.61 10.29 8.72
CA ARG A 59 9.17 10.15 10.08
C ARG A 59 9.02 8.74 10.64
N ILE A 60 7.89 8.07 10.40
CA ILE A 60 7.66 6.66 10.76
C ILE A 60 7.87 5.70 9.58
N GLY A 61 8.25 6.19 8.41
CA GLY A 61 8.42 5.37 7.20
C GLY A 61 9.39 4.21 7.38
N LEU A 62 10.49 4.42 8.10
CA LEU A 62 11.44 3.35 8.44
C LEU A 62 10.83 2.24 9.31
N VAL A 63 9.81 2.56 10.11
CA VAL A 63 9.11 1.60 10.99
C VAL A 63 7.91 0.96 10.28
N ILE A 64 7.23 1.70 9.40
CA ILE A 64 6.04 1.23 8.68
C ILE A 64 6.40 0.36 7.46
N VAL A 65 7.56 0.59 6.84
CA VAL A 65 8.06 -0.22 5.71
C VAL A 65 8.21 -1.70 6.07
N PRO A 66 8.86 -2.12 7.17
CA PRO A 66 8.96 -3.54 7.52
C PRO A 66 7.59 -4.16 7.86
N VAL A 67 6.66 -3.39 8.43
CA VAL A 67 5.28 -3.85 8.69
C VAL A 67 4.52 -4.06 7.38
N LEU A 68 4.61 -3.12 6.43
CA LEU A 68 4.05 -3.27 5.09
C LEU A 68 4.67 -4.45 4.34
N LEU A 69 5.99 -4.66 4.45
CA LEU A 69 6.69 -5.80 3.88
C LEU A 69 6.21 -7.12 4.46
N LEU A 70 6.06 -7.22 5.79
CA LEU A 70 5.53 -8.41 6.46
C LEU A 70 4.10 -8.72 6.04
N LEU A 71 3.24 -7.70 5.92
CA LEU A 71 1.88 -7.86 5.40
C LEU A 71 1.87 -8.32 3.94
N SER A 72 2.79 -7.79 3.12
CA SER A 72 2.95 -8.18 1.71
C SER A 72 3.37 -9.64 1.59
N ILE A 73 4.39 -10.05 2.35
CA ILE A 73 4.88 -11.43 2.38
C ILE A 73 3.78 -12.36 2.90
N GLY A 74 3.09 -11.97 3.98
CA GLY A 74 1.95 -12.72 4.52
C GLY A 74 0.85 -12.93 3.48
N ALA A 75 0.50 -11.90 2.72
CA ALA A 75 -0.49 -12.00 1.64
C ALA A 75 -0.02 -12.92 0.50
N VAL A 76 1.26 -12.85 0.10
CA VAL A 76 1.84 -13.73 -0.93
C VAL A 76 1.89 -15.19 -0.47
N VAL A 77 2.35 -15.45 0.75
CA VAL A 77 2.41 -16.80 1.34
C VAL A 77 1.01 -17.38 1.47
N TRP A 78 0.04 -16.59 1.95
CA TRP A 78 -1.36 -17.01 2.03
C TRP A 78 -1.93 -17.36 0.65
N PHE A 79 -1.66 -16.54 -0.36
CA PHE A 79 -2.09 -16.80 -1.74
C PHE A 79 -1.49 -18.09 -2.30
N LEU A 80 -0.20 -18.34 -2.07
CA LEU A 80 0.48 -19.57 -2.50
C LEU A 80 -0.11 -20.81 -1.82
N ILE A 81 -0.34 -20.75 -0.50
CA ILE A 81 -0.96 -21.85 0.25
C ILE A 81 -2.40 -22.11 -0.23
N ALA A 82 -3.19 -21.05 -0.43
CA ALA A 82 -4.55 -21.15 -0.95
C ALA A 82 -4.59 -21.76 -2.36
N SER A 83 -3.61 -21.43 -3.20
CA SER A 83 -3.46 -22.00 -4.55
C SER A 83 -3.15 -23.50 -4.50
N ILE A 84 -2.16 -23.92 -3.71
CA ILE A 84 -1.75 -25.32 -3.57
C ILE A 84 -2.89 -26.19 -3.02
N LYS A 85 -3.65 -25.68 -2.03
CA LYS A 85 -4.81 -26.38 -1.47
C LYS A 85 -5.92 -26.58 -2.52
N SER A 86 -6.08 -25.63 -3.44
CA SER A 86 -7.02 -25.76 -4.56
C SER A 86 -6.58 -26.79 -5.59
N THR A 87 -5.26 -26.97 -5.81
CA THR A 87 -4.73 -27.92 -6.79
C THR A 87 -4.81 -29.37 -6.30
N LYS A 88 -4.50 -29.60 -5.01
CA LYS A 88 -4.58 -30.95 -4.41
C LYS A 88 -6.00 -31.52 -4.43
N ALA A 89 -7.01 -30.67 -4.23
CA ALA A 89 -8.42 -31.08 -4.28
C ALA A 89 -8.88 -31.56 -5.67
N LEU A 90 -8.17 -31.19 -6.75
CA LEU A 90 -8.51 -31.58 -8.12
C LEU A 90 -7.86 -32.89 -8.56
N THR A 91 -6.78 -33.31 -7.87
CA THR A 91 -5.97 -34.49 -8.22
C THR A 91 -6.33 -35.74 -7.41
N THR A 92 -7.09 -35.60 -6.33
CA THR A 92 -7.53 -36.71 -5.46
C THR A 92 -9.04 -36.99 -5.58
N GLY A 93 -9.70 -36.40 -6.58
CA GLY A 93 -11.11 -36.61 -6.90
C GLY A 93 -11.28 -37.42 -8.17
#